data_AF-A0A8C9V4K1-F1
#
_entry.id   AF-A0A8C9V4K1-F1
#
_cell.length_a   1.000
_cell.length_b   1.000
_cell.length_c   1.000
_cell.angle_alpha   90.00
_cell.angle_beta   90.00
_cell.angle_gamma   90.00
#
_symmetry.space_group_name_H-M   'P 1'
#
loop_
_entity.id
_entity.type
_entity.pdbx_description
1 polymer ?
#
loop_
_entity_poly.entity_id
_entity_poly.type
_entity_poly.pdbx_seq_one_letter_code
_entity_poly.pdbx_strand_id
1 'polypeptide(L)'
;MKAAMQGRADCVRILILAGGDMEAKDFGRKLTSREWALFTGRYETANLMSRLMAQPCAEQFCDSYKVEWPALPELVASAQEPRGCLQRLSEWLRSTFSCTFSTKTDPQEEGVLDYMVRMTTALRSPLVATACHTVCPGSPPCVGKRRPAVQEILRRQRLEELRSLGPERLEQYRRDGGRCSLSIIYMSLDCDFMSLFAL
;
A
#
# COMPACT_ATOMS: atom_id res chain seq x y z
N MET A 1 3.41 -2.12 20.70
CA MET A 1 2.75 -1.56 21.91
C MET A 1 3.32 -0.21 22.33
N LYS A 2 4.59 -0.09 22.75
CA LYS A 2 5.14 1.20 23.23
C LYS A 2 5.00 2.35 22.22
N ALA A 3 5.31 2.12 20.95
CA ALA A 3 5.13 3.14 19.89
C ALA A 3 3.67 3.62 19.77
N ALA A 4 2.70 2.70 19.94
CA ALA A 4 1.28 3.01 19.89
C ALA A 4 0.82 3.84 21.10
N MET A 5 1.30 3.51 22.31
CA MET A 5 1.04 4.30 23.53
C MET A 5 1.60 5.73 23.44
N GLN A 6 2.77 5.87 22.81
CA GLN A 6 3.42 7.18 22.61
C GLN A 6 2.81 7.98 21.46
N GLY A 7 1.90 7.40 20.67
CA GLY A 7 1.29 8.06 19.51
C GLY A 7 2.25 8.27 18.33
N ARG A 8 3.29 7.44 18.20
CA ARG A 8 4.28 7.53 17.11
C ARG A 8 3.80 6.76 15.89
N ALA A 9 2.89 7.37 15.14
CA ALA A 9 2.23 6.78 13.96
C ALA A 9 3.22 6.17 12.95
N ASP A 10 4.27 6.88 12.56
CA ASP A 10 5.26 6.39 11.60
C ASP A 10 6.06 5.19 12.13
N CYS A 11 6.44 5.24 13.41
CA CYS A 11 7.12 4.11 14.06
C CYS A 11 6.21 2.87 14.09
N VAL A 12 4.92 3.06 14.36
CA VAL A 12 3.93 1.99 14.32
C VAL A 12 3.79 1.42 12.91
N ARG A 13 3.68 2.29 11.89
CA ARG A 13 3.62 1.90 10.48
C ARG A 13 4.81 1.02 10.09
N ILE A 14 6.03 1.46 10.36
CA ILE A 14 7.26 0.71 10.03
C ILE A 14 7.28 -0.63 10.75
N LEU A 15 6.93 -0.68 12.04
CA LEU A 15 6.90 -1.93 12.81
C LEU A 15 5.87 -2.93 12.26
N ILE A 16 4.69 -2.45 11.86
CA ILE A 16 3.64 -3.29 11.26
C ILE A 16 4.09 -3.82 9.90
N LEU A 17 4.67 -2.95 9.05
CA LEU A 17 5.22 -3.34 7.75
C LEU A 17 6.39 -4.33 7.86
N ALA A 18 7.20 -4.22 8.93
CA ALA A 18 8.26 -5.17 9.24
C ALA A 18 7.75 -6.53 9.74
N GLY A 19 6.43 -6.69 9.90
CA GLY A 19 5.79 -7.93 10.33
C GLY A 19 5.56 -8.05 11.83
N GLY A 20 5.41 -6.92 12.53
CA GLY A 20 4.99 -6.91 13.92
C GLY A 20 3.60 -7.50 14.10
N ASP A 21 3.44 -8.35 15.12
CA ASP A 21 2.14 -8.93 15.49
C ASP A 21 1.22 -7.86 16.08
N MET A 22 0.12 -7.57 15.38
CA MET A 22 -0.88 -6.59 15.79
C MET A 22 -1.84 -7.13 16.84
N GLU A 23 -2.07 -8.44 16.84
CA GLU A 23 -3.00 -9.16 17.73
C GLU A 23 -2.34 -9.56 19.06
N ALA A 24 -1.02 -9.40 19.17
CA ALA A 24 -0.29 -9.60 20.41
C ALA A 24 -0.88 -8.73 21.53
N LYS A 25 -1.16 -9.39 22.67
CA LYS A 25 -1.74 -8.78 23.87
C LYS A 25 -0.69 -8.64 24.97
N ASP A 26 -0.76 -7.57 25.75
CA ASP A 26 0.15 -7.38 26.88
C ASP A 26 -0.14 -8.38 28.01
N PHE A 27 0.86 -8.66 28.85
CA PHE A 27 0.68 -9.61 29.95
C PHE A 27 -0.22 -9.09 31.06
N GLY A 28 -0.28 -7.78 31.27
CA GLY A 28 -1.03 -7.14 32.35
C GLY A 28 -2.51 -7.00 32.02
N ARG A 29 -2.86 -5.99 31.22
CA ARG A 29 -4.25 -5.63 30.92
C ARG A 29 -4.87 -6.43 29.77
N LYS A 30 -4.08 -7.27 29.09
CA LYS A 30 -4.50 -8.08 27.94
C LYS A 30 -4.99 -7.23 26.76
N LEU A 31 -4.45 -6.03 26.62
CA LEU A 31 -4.72 -5.09 25.55
C LEU A 31 -3.77 -5.31 24.37
N THR A 32 -4.33 -5.22 23.17
CA THR A 32 -3.59 -5.17 21.91
C THR A 32 -2.88 -3.83 21.74
N SER A 33 -1.97 -3.77 20.77
CA SER A 33 -1.28 -2.54 20.42
C SER A 33 -2.24 -1.39 20.03
N ARG A 34 -3.36 -1.68 19.35
CA ARG A 34 -4.40 -0.71 18.98
C ARG A 34 -5.22 -0.27 20.20
N GLU A 35 -5.62 -1.20 21.05
CA GLU A 35 -6.36 -0.90 22.28
C GLU A 35 -5.55 0.00 23.21
N TRP A 36 -4.23 -0.18 23.27
CA TRP A 36 -3.33 0.73 23.98
C TRP A 36 -3.31 2.14 23.40
N ALA A 37 -3.36 2.31 22.07
CA ALA A 37 -3.46 3.62 21.43
C ALA A 37 -4.79 4.30 21.79
N LEU A 38 -5.90 3.56 21.76
CA LEU A 38 -7.21 4.09 22.17
C LEU A 38 -7.25 4.46 23.66
N PHE A 39 -6.72 3.60 24.52
CA PHE A 39 -6.65 3.82 25.97
C PHE A 39 -5.85 5.07 26.33
N THR A 40 -4.83 5.41 25.54
CA THR A 40 -3.98 6.60 25.74
C THR A 40 -4.45 7.82 24.94
N GLY A 41 -5.60 7.74 24.26
CA GLY A 41 -6.18 8.85 23.48
C GLY A 41 -5.45 9.14 22.16
N ARG A 42 -4.64 8.21 21.65
CA ARG A 42 -3.88 8.34 20.39
C ARG A 42 -4.71 7.86 19.19
N TYR A 43 -5.79 8.58 18.90
CA TYR A 43 -6.77 8.19 17.88
C TYR A 43 -6.18 8.09 16.47
N GLU A 44 -5.31 9.02 16.07
CA GLU A 44 -4.66 8.99 14.76
C GLU A 44 -3.85 7.70 14.56
N THR A 45 -3.10 7.30 15.59
CA THR A 45 -2.32 6.06 15.56
C THR A 45 -3.22 4.83 15.54
N ALA A 46 -4.30 4.83 16.32
CA ALA A 46 -5.29 3.74 16.30
C ALA A 46 -6.01 3.63 14.94
N ASN A 47 -6.31 4.77 14.30
CA ASN A 47 -6.93 4.81 12.98
C ASN A 47 -5.97 4.28 11.91
N LEU A 48 -4.70 4.73 11.92
CA LEU A 48 -3.65 4.20 11.03
C LEU A 48 -3.57 2.67 11.13
N MET A 49 -3.55 2.12 12.34
CA MET A 49 -3.50 0.67 12.54
C MET A 49 -4.74 -0.02 11.96
N SER A 50 -5.92 0.58 12.15
CA SER A 50 -7.18 0.04 11.62
C SER A 50 -7.19 0.01 10.08
N ARG A 51 -6.66 1.06 9.45
CA ARG A 51 -6.49 1.15 7.99
C ARG A 51 -5.54 0.07 7.46
N LEU A 52 -4.38 -0.09 8.10
CA LEU A 52 -3.41 -1.14 7.74
C LEU A 52 -4.00 -2.55 7.89
N MET A 53 -4.92 -2.76 8.83
CA MET A 53 -5.62 -4.05 8.99
C MET A 53 -6.71 -4.26 7.92
N ALA A 54 -7.44 -3.20 7.57
CA ALA A 54 -8.48 -3.25 6.54
C ALA A 54 -7.90 -3.45 5.13
N GLN A 55 -6.75 -2.84 4.86
CA GLN A 55 -6.01 -2.94 3.61
C GLN A 55 -4.57 -3.39 3.87
N PRO A 56 -4.37 -4.69 4.12
CA PRO A 56 -3.07 -5.22 4.49
C PRO A 56 -2.10 -5.26 3.31
N CYS A 57 -2.58 -5.25 2.07
CA CYS A 57 -1.76 -5.34 0.87
C CYS A 57 -1.85 -4.05 0.06
N ALA A 58 -0.69 -3.58 -0.43
CA ALA A 58 -0.65 -2.46 -1.37
C ALA A 58 -0.94 -2.95 -2.79
N GLU A 59 -2.22 -3.08 -3.12
CA GLU A 59 -2.68 -3.65 -4.39
C GLU A 59 -2.17 -2.90 -5.62
N GLN A 60 -1.89 -1.60 -5.51
CA GLN A 60 -1.33 -0.78 -6.59
C GLN A 60 0.01 -1.30 -7.17
N PHE A 61 0.68 -2.20 -6.44
CA PHE A 61 1.90 -2.87 -6.88
C PHE A 61 1.69 -4.30 -7.40
N CYS A 62 0.45 -4.68 -7.67
CA CYS A 62 0.11 -5.94 -8.33
C CYS A 62 -0.04 -5.78 -9.84
N ASP A 63 0.26 -6.84 -10.58
CA ASP A 63 -0.18 -6.97 -11.97
C ASP A 63 -1.71 -7.04 -12.12
N SER A 64 -2.42 -7.54 -11.11
CA SER A 64 -3.88 -7.61 -11.15
C SER A 64 -4.56 -6.26 -10.92
N TYR A 65 -3.81 -5.22 -10.54
CA TYR A 65 -4.38 -3.90 -10.25
C TYR A 65 -4.92 -3.25 -11.52
N LYS A 66 -6.19 -2.85 -11.46
CA LYS A 66 -6.85 -2.10 -12.51
C LYS A 66 -6.90 -0.63 -12.11
N VAL A 67 -6.49 0.21 -13.04
CA VAL A 67 -6.52 1.67 -12.90
C VAL A 67 -7.91 2.18 -13.28
N GLU A 68 -8.95 1.62 -12.67
CA GLU A 68 -10.35 2.07 -12.83
C GLU A 68 -10.90 2.57 -11.50
N TRP A 69 -11.45 3.79 -11.48
CA TRP A 69 -12.06 4.34 -10.26
C TRP A 69 -13.48 3.78 -10.11
N PRO A 70 -13.77 2.92 -9.11
CA PRO A 70 -15.03 2.18 -9.08
C PRO A 70 -16.27 3.07 -8.92
N ALA A 71 -16.13 4.20 -8.23
CA ALA A 71 -17.23 5.15 -8.00
C ALA A 71 -17.45 6.11 -9.18
N LEU A 72 -16.52 6.20 -10.13
CA LEU A 72 -16.60 7.15 -11.24
C LEU A 72 -17.86 6.97 -12.11
N PRO A 73 -18.26 5.75 -12.52
CA PRO A 73 -19.44 5.58 -13.38
C PRO A 73 -20.73 6.07 -12.72
N GLU A 74 -20.91 5.81 -11.42
CA GLU A 74 -22.08 6.26 -10.66
C GLU A 74 -22.08 7.79 -10.48
N LEU A 75 -20.91 8.36 -10.18
CA LEU A 75 -20.74 9.82 -10.07
C LEU A 75 -20.96 10.53 -11.40
N VAL A 76 -20.53 9.94 -12.52
CA VAL A 76 -20.77 10.48 -13.86
C VAL A 76 -22.26 10.35 -14.23
N ALA A 77 -22.90 9.22 -13.93
CA ALA A 77 -24.32 9.03 -14.17
C ALA A 77 -25.17 10.08 -13.41
N SER A 78 -24.92 10.24 -12.10
CA SER A 78 -25.59 11.26 -11.27
C SER A 78 -25.24 12.71 -11.65
N ALA A 79 -24.14 12.94 -12.36
CA ALA A 79 -23.81 14.25 -12.93
C ALA A 79 -24.55 14.52 -14.24
N GLN A 80 -24.88 13.49 -15.02
CA GLN A 80 -25.58 13.60 -16.30
C GLN A 80 -27.10 13.69 -16.16
N GLU A 81 -27.67 13.26 -15.04
CA GLU A 81 -29.12 13.39 -14.80
C GLU A 81 -29.57 14.85 -14.77
N PRO A 82 -30.70 15.20 -15.43
CA PRO A 82 -31.21 16.56 -15.45
C PRO A 82 -31.64 16.98 -14.04
N ARG A 83 -30.83 17.83 -13.40
CA ARG A 83 -31.07 18.30 -12.03
C ARG A 83 -32.17 19.35 -11.97
N GLY A 84 -33.09 19.17 -11.01
CA GLY A 84 -34.10 20.18 -10.68
C GLY A 84 -33.49 21.44 -10.07
N CYS A 85 -34.19 22.58 -10.18
CA CYS A 85 -33.75 23.87 -9.64
C CYS A 85 -33.45 23.83 -8.12
N LEU A 86 -34.25 23.07 -7.35
CA LEU A 86 -34.07 22.91 -5.90
C LEU A 86 -32.81 22.10 -5.53
N GLN A 87 -32.46 21.09 -6.31
CA GLN A 87 -31.24 20.30 -6.12
C GLN A 87 -29.99 21.15 -6.38
N ARG A 88 -30.03 22.03 -7.37
CA ARG A 88 -28.93 22.98 -7.63
C ARG A 88 -28.73 23.96 -6.49
N LEU A 89 -29.83 24.44 -5.90
CA LEU A 89 -29.77 25.37 -4.78
C LEU A 89 -29.25 24.70 -3.50
N SER A 90 -29.66 23.46 -3.23
CA SER A 90 -29.15 22.70 -2.08
C SER A 90 -27.66 22.34 -2.22
N GLU A 91 -27.20 22.00 -3.42
CA GLU A 91 -25.77 21.78 -3.70
C GLU A 91 -24.94 23.04 -3.57
N TRP A 92 -25.45 24.18 -4.02
CA TRP A 92 -24.80 25.47 -3.85
C TRP A 92 -24.65 25.86 -2.37
N LEU A 93 -25.68 25.62 -1.56
CA LEU A 93 -25.58 25.79 -0.12
C LEU A 93 -24.55 24.80 0.46
N ARG A 94 -24.60 23.52 0.09
CA ARG A 94 -23.62 22.51 0.55
C ARG A 94 -22.18 22.89 0.19
N SER A 95 -21.92 23.36 -1.03
CA SER A 95 -20.57 23.73 -1.46
C SER A 95 -20.08 25.00 -0.76
N THR A 96 -20.97 25.99 -0.57
CA THR A 96 -20.65 27.23 0.14
C THR A 96 -20.36 26.97 1.62
N PHE A 97 -21.17 26.15 2.29
CA PHE A 97 -20.94 25.78 3.69
C PHE A 97 -19.74 24.84 3.86
N SER A 98 -19.50 23.93 2.92
CA SER A 98 -18.31 23.06 2.92
C SER A 98 -17.02 23.86 2.73
N CYS A 99 -17.00 24.88 1.86
CA CYS A 99 -15.82 25.72 1.65
C CYS A 99 -15.55 26.68 2.81
N THR A 100 -16.58 27.17 3.50
CA THR A 100 -16.43 28.15 4.59
C THR A 100 -16.05 27.51 5.92
N PHE A 101 -16.43 26.24 6.15
CA PHE A 101 -16.13 25.54 7.42
C PHE A 101 -14.91 24.62 7.35
N SER A 102 -14.60 24.01 6.21
CA SER A 102 -13.48 23.07 6.07
C SER A 102 -12.29 23.72 5.35
N THR A 103 -11.43 24.42 6.09
CA THR A 103 -10.06 24.77 5.64
C THR A 103 -9.05 23.64 5.89
N LYS A 104 -9.48 22.51 6.47
CA LYS A 104 -8.70 21.28 6.60
C LYS A 104 -9.61 20.09 6.32
N THR A 105 -9.85 19.81 5.05
CA THR A 105 -10.46 18.53 4.66
C THR A 105 -9.36 17.48 4.78
N ASP A 106 -9.38 16.70 5.85
CA ASP A 106 -8.57 15.49 5.89
C ASP A 106 -8.92 14.63 4.66
N PRO A 107 -7.92 14.07 3.95
CA PRO A 107 -8.18 13.29 2.75
C PRO A 107 -9.12 12.13 3.08
N GLN A 108 -10.27 12.10 2.40
CA GLN A 108 -11.25 11.04 2.56
C GLN A 108 -10.66 9.71 2.06
N GLU A 109 -10.73 8.67 2.89
CA GLU A 109 -10.34 7.31 2.50
C GLU A 109 -11.22 6.82 1.33
N GLU A 110 -10.60 6.23 0.30
CA GLU A 110 -11.25 5.88 -0.97
C GLU A 110 -11.88 7.06 -1.73
N GLY A 111 -11.50 8.29 -1.35
CA GLY A 111 -11.91 9.51 -2.04
C GLY A 111 -11.17 9.71 -3.37
N VAL A 112 -11.58 10.76 -4.09
CA VAL A 112 -11.00 11.11 -5.41
C VAL A 112 -9.48 11.30 -5.34
N LEU A 113 -9.01 12.00 -4.29
CA LEU A 113 -7.58 12.28 -4.11
C LEU A 113 -6.79 11.01 -3.77
N ASP A 114 -7.35 10.13 -2.95
CA ASP A 114 -6.72 8.85 -2.60
C ASP A 114 -6.59 7.97 -3.86
N TYR A 115 -7.65 7.89 -4.66
CA TYR A 115 -7.62 7.16 -5.93
C TYR A 115 -6.64 7.77 -6.95
N MET A 116 -6.57 9.10 -7.04
CA MET A 116 -5.60 9.80 -7.90
C MET A 116 -4.17 9.46 -7.49
N VAL A 117 -3.86 9.45 -6.20
CA VAL A 117 -2.55 9.04 -5.69
C VAL A 117 -2.27 7.59 -6.09
N ARG A 118 -3.18 6.65 -5.79
CA ARG A 118 -3.00 5.23 -6.16
C ARG A 118 -2.77 5.03 -7.66
N MET A 119 -3.54 5.72 -8.50
CA MET A 119 -3.41 5.67 -9.95
C MET A 119 -2.04 6.18 -10.43
N THR A 120 -1.56 7.29 -9.87
CA THR A 120 -0.28 7.88 -10.26
C THR A 120 0.92 7.10 -9.72
N THR A 121 0.76 6.37 -8.61
CA THR A 121 1.83 5.59 -7.97
C THR A 121 1.80 4.10 -8.31
N ALA A 122 0.76 3.61 -8.98
CA ALA A 122 0.64 2.21 -9.38
C ALA A 122 1.72 1.81 -10.39
N LEU A 123 2.14 0.54 -10.38
CA LEU A 123 3.16 0.03 -11.31
C LEU A 123 2.79 0.16 -12.78
N ARG A 124 1.50 0.02 -13.07
CA ARG A 124 0.95 0.13 -14.42
C ARG A 124 0.64 1.58 -14.81
N SER A 125 0.94 2.53 -13.93
CA SER A 125 0.78 3.95 -14.23
C SER A 125 1.76 4.35 -15.35
N PRO A 126 1.34 5.18 -16.32
CA PRO A 126 2.25 5.71 -17.34
C PRO A 126 3.50 6.40 -16.76
N LEU A 127 3.41 6.94 -15.53
CA LEU A 127 4.50 7.63 -14.85
C LEU A 127 5.52 6.66 -14.24
N VAL A 128 5.06 5.54 -13.68
CA VAL A 128 5.92 4.57 -12.97
C VAL A 128 6.39 3.47 -13.91
N ALA A 129 5.54 2.99 -14.81
CA ALA A 129 5.80 1.86 -15.70
C ALA A 129 6.99 2.09 -16.65
N THR A 130 7.31 3.36 -16.95
CA THR A 130 8.41 3.74 -17.85
C THR A 130 9.77 3.74 -17.17
N ALA A 131 9.82 3.96 -15.84
CA ALA A 131 11.06 4.10 -15.09
C ALA A 131 11.33 2.91 -14.16
N CYS A 132 10.28 2.22 -13.69
CA CYS A 132 10.37 1.24 -12.62
C CYS A 132 9.68 -0.08 -13.00
N HIS A 133 10.35 -1.19 -12.67
CA HIS A 133 9.79 -2.55 -12.78
C HIS A 133 10.00 -3.31 -11.47
N THR A 134 9.04 -4.17 -11.11
CA THR A 134 9.16 -4.97 -9.90
C THR A 134 9.76 -6.32 -10.19
N VAL A 135 10.55 -6.81 -9.24
CA VAL A 135 11.04 -8.18 -9.25
C VAL A 135 9.94 -9.19 -8.90
N CYS A 136 8.81 -8.78 -8.31
CA CYS A 136 7.78 -9.67 -7.80
C CYS A 136 6.35 -9.19 -8.08
N PRO A 137 5.91 -9.12 -9.35
CA PRO A 137 4.63 -8.53 -9.70
C PRO A 137 3.40 -9.33 -9.20
N GLY A 138 3.54 -10.65 -9.02
CA GLY A 138 2.49 -11.52 -8.49
C GLY A 138 2.43 -11.58 -6.96
N SER A 139 3.28 -10.84 -6.25
CA SER A 139 3.23 -10.79 -4.79
C SER A 139 3.44 -9.37 -4.29
N PRO A 140 2.37 -8.57 -4.14
CA PRO A 140 2.46 -7.20 -3.62
C PRO A 140 2.92 -7.20 -2.17
N PRO A 141 3.61 -6.15 -1.71
CA PRO A 141 3.94 -6.05 -0.30
C PRO A 141 2.68 -6.02 0.55
N CYS A 142 2.71 -6.76 1.66
CA CYS A 142 1.60 -6.88 2.58
C CYS A 142 2.10 -6.88 4.02
N VAL A 143 1.29 -6.33 4.93
CA VAL A 143 1.49 -6.38 6.38
C VAL A 143 1.71 -7.83 6.83
N GLY A 144 2.71 -8.06 7.69
CA GLY A 144 3.03 -9.40 8.20
C GLY A 144 3.85 -10.29 7.25
N LYS A 145 3.96 -9.94 5.96
CA LYS A 145 4.68 -10.77 4.98
C LYS A 145 6.17 -10.43 4.95
N ARG A 146 7.01 -11.31 5.47
CA ARG A 146 8.47 -11.19 5.35
C ARG A 146 8.90 -11.25 3.88
N ARG A 147 9.71 -10.28 3.47
CA ARG A 147 10.30 -10.23 2.12
C ARG A 147 11.71 -10.79 2.10
N PRO A 148 12.05 -11.68 1.14
CA PRO A 148 13.44 -12.03 0.86
C PRO A 148 14.17 -10.83 0.26
N ALA A 149 15.50 -10.77 0.44
CA ALA A 149 16.31 -9.72 -0.16
C ALA A 149 16.23 -9.79 -1.70
N VAL A 150 16.38 -8.66 -2.39
CA VAL A 150 16.39 -8.62 -3.87
C VAL A 150 17.35 -9.64 -4.47
N GLN A 151 18.55 -9.74 -3.89
CA GLN A 151 19.57 -10.71 -4.32
C GLN A 151 19.06 -12.16 -4.26
N GLU A 152 18.26 -12.49 -3.25
CA GLU A 152 17.67 -13.81 -3.09
C GLU A 152 16.52 -14.03 -4.08
N ILE A 153 15.70 -13.02 -4.34
CA ILE A 153 14.62 -13.06 -5.34
C ILE A 153 15.19 -13.34 -6.73
N LEU A 154 16.19 -12.55 -7.15
CA LEU A 154 16.82 -12.68 -8.47
C LEU A 154 17.50 -14.05 -8.62
N ARG A 155 18.12 -14.58 -7.55
CA ARG A 155 18.68 -15.93 -7.55
C ARG A 155 17.61 -17.00 -7.78
N ARG A 156 16.45 -16.88 -7.14
CA ARG A 156 15.33 -17.82 -7.33
C ARG A 156 14.75 -17.76 -8.74
N GLN A 157 14.56 -16.55 -9.29
CA GLN A 157 14.08 -16.37 -10.66
C GLN A 157 15.03 -16.99 -11.68
N ARG A 158 16.34 -16.71 -11.55
CA ARG A 158 17.34 -17.35 -12.41
C ARG A 158 17.34 -18.86 -12.30
N LEU A 159 17.17 -19.39 -11.09
CA LEU A 159 17.07 -20.83 -10.88
C LEU A 159 15.83 -21.41 -11.58
N GLU A 160 14.69 -20.72 -11.54
CA GLU A 160 13.46 -21.10 -12.24
C GLU A 160 13.61 -21.04 -13.76
N GLU A 161 14.26 -20.01 -14.29
CA GLU A 161 14.62 -19.91 -15.72
C GLU A 161 15.55 -21.04 -16.16
N LEU A 162 16.56 -21.39 -15.34
CA LEU A 162 17.44 -22.51 -15.66
C LEU A 162 16.72 -23.85 -15.59
N ARG A 163 15.77 -24.01 -14.65
CA ARG A 163 14.91 -25.20 -14.58
C ARG A 163 14.03 -25.33 -15.82
N SER A 164 13.48 -24.23 -16.33
CA SER A 164 12.65 -24.26 -17.55
C SER A 164 13.45 -24.56 -18.81
N LEU A 165 14.75 -24.23 -18.82
CA LEU A 165 15.68 -24.53 -19.92
C LEU A 165 16.30 -25.94 -19.88
N GLY A 166 16.01 -26.76 -18.85
CA GLY A 166 16.43 -28.16 -18.73
C GLY A 166 17.44 -28.46 -17.62
N PRO A 167 17.54 -29.74 -17.17
CA PRO A 167 18.30 -30.12 -15.96
C PRO A 167 19.82 -29.92 -16.09
N GLU A 168 20.38 -30.06 -17.28
CA GLU A 168 21.83 -29.93 -17.50
C GLU A 168 22.36 -28.53 -17.17
N ARG A 169 21.62 -27.48 -17.54
CA ARG A 169 22.00 -26.08 -17.28
C ARG A 169 21.90 -25.72 -15.80
N LEU A 170 20.96 -26.34 -15.09
CA LEU A 170 20.82 -26.19 -13.64
C LEU A 170 22.02 -26.80 -12.90
N GLU A 171 22.49 -27.97 -13.35
CA GLU A 171 23.65 -28.65 -12.76
C GLU A 171 24.96 -27.90 -13.03
N GLN A 172 25.12 -27.32 -14.23
CA GLN A 172 26.24 -26.44 -14.57
C GLN A 172 26.31 -25.23 -13.63
N TYR A 173 25.18 -24.52 -13.45
CA TYR A 173 25.11 -23.36 -12.56
C TYR A 173 25.43 -23.70 -11.10
N ARG A 174 25.04 -24.90 -10.64
CA ARG A 174 25.35 -25.39 -9.29
C ARG A 174 26.85 -25.68 -9.12
N ARG A 175 27.52 -26.17 -10.17
CA ARG A 175 28.99 -26.39 -10.19
C ARG A 175 29.78 -25.09 -10.21
N ASP A 176 29.30 -24.06 -10.90
CA ASP A 176 30.02 -22.78 -11.07
C ASP A 176 29.90 -21.82 -9.85
N GLY A 177 29.28 -22.28 -8.75
CA GLY A 177 29.21 -21.52 -7.50
C GLY A 177 28.29 -20.29 -7.56
N GLY A 178 27.42 -20.18 -8.57
CA GLY A 178 26.33 -19.19 -8.61
C GLY A 178 26.77 -17.73 -8.47
N ARG A 179 27.94 -17.35 -9.01
CA ARG A 179 28.39 -15.96 -9.02
C ARG A 179 27.65 -15.17 -10.10
N CYS A 180 26.74 -14.30 -9.66
CA CYS A 180 26.01 -13.39 -10.52
C CYS A 180 26.52 -11.96 -10.29
N SER A 181 27.32 -11.46 -11.21
CA SER A 181 27.56 -10.02 -11.35
C SER A 181 26.44 -9.43 -12.19
N LEU A 182 25.32 -9.04 -11.56
CA LEU A 182 24.27 -8.27 -12.23
C LEU A 182 24.18 -6.89 -11.62
N SER A 183 24.69 -5.92 -12.36
CA SER A 183 24.53 -4.49 -12.15
C SER A 183 23.24 -4.02 -12.81
N ILE A 184 22.09 -4.49 -12.35
CA ILE A 184 20.79 -3.94 -12.73
C ILE A 184 20.22 -3.29 -11.48
N ILE A 185 19.90 -2.01 -11.58
CA ILE A 185 19.23 -1.25 -10.52
C ILE A 185 17.77 -1.74 -10.49
N TYR A 186 17.53 -2.85 -9.82
CA TYR A 186 16.19 -3.26 -9.48
C TYR A 186 15.71 -2.38 -8.32
N MET A 187 14.61 -1.65 -8.52
CA MET A 187 13.88 -1.13 -7.38
C MET A 187 13.29 -2.32 -6.62
N SER A 188 13.94 -2.69 -5.52
CA SER A 188 13.18 -3.18 -4.39
C SER A 188 12.26 -2.02 -4.03
N LEU A 189 10.94 -2.21 -4.16
CA LEU A 189 9.99 -1.40 -3.40
C LEU A 189 10.17 -1.83 -1.94
N ASP A 190 11.30 -1.44 -1.36
CA ASP A 190 11.56 -1.55 0.05
C ASP A 190 10.54 -0.68 0.78
N CYS A 191 10.33 -0.97 2.06
CA CYS A 191 9.33 -0.33 2.90
C CYS A 191 9.32 1.21 2.80
N ASP A 192 10.43 1.83 2.42
CA ASP A 192 10.57 3.28 2.23
C ASP A 192 9.64 3.83 1.13
N PHE A 193 9.55 3.19 -0.05
CA PHE A 193 8.64 3.68 -1.12
C PHE A 193 7.16 3.43 -0.77
N MET A 194 6.86 2.33 -0.07
CA MET A 194 5.52 2.09 0.49
C MET A 194 5.14 3.09 1.57
N SER A 195 6.09 3.49 2.41
CA SER A 195 5.85 4.44 3.51
C SER A 195 5.59 5.86 3.01
N LEU A 196 6.13 6.21 1.84
CA LEU A 196 5.97 7.52 1.23
C LEU A 196 4.70 7.63 0.36
N PHE A 197 4.20 6.53 -0.23
CA PHE A 197 3.19 6.62 -1.29
C PHE A 197 2.04 5.60 -1.24
N ALA A 198 2.02 4.60 -0.36
CA ALA A 198 1.09 3.47 -0.51
C ALA A 198 0.08 3.24 0.62
N LEU A 199 0.39 3.64 1.85
CA LEU A 199 -0.45 3.41 3.04
C LEU A 199 -0.27 4.54 4.05
#